data_AF-A0A1Y2D662-F1
#
_entry.id   AF-A0A1Y2D662-F1
#
_cell.length_a   1.000
_cell.length_b   1.000
_cell.length_c   1.000
_cell.angle_alpha   90.00
_cell.angle_beta   90.00
_cell.angle_gamma   90.00
#
_symmetry.space_group_name_H-M   'P 1'
#
loop_
_entity.id
_entity.type
_entity.pdbx_description
1 polymer ?
#
loop_
_entity_poly.entity_id
_entity_poly.type
_entity_poly.pdbx_seq_one_letter_code
_entity_poly.pdbx_strand_id
1 'polypeptide(L)'
;MSAYYNNIFELKNISYILLLIIIVIQLRNIYIGDSKIKSAQTNSILVKKEIKLPIGFVLVDEEVPNGPITIDREKDDGTKRKLIDLVRKEEIKNHFDYSSFEKLENSLPKQEDYICEIRTKYRPEVLKGYDISCPEHYVIKIEKSFYGRYKHDKKNCLMDKDKEFNIKSIDIDKDCGEDKTRNIKELCEGKNYCSITVTHHQYKDKCSKISKYLHVEYQCIKEEYIKKEKISIISFYNSIKVNTIEEHSVSEFYQYAKIHGYDFTFENLNYVAGRQIYFVKIYNLIYKIMEGLKYNKYNWVVWVDSDILVLNPNIKIETLLPSEKMKKVNLIVAYDYWGRKDICCGINAGVIIMRVCQWSLDMLMRTITYAYFNPEEELRLPEQIALNNDLIQKNETEHYVVVPPEWFNTRKIVKGSFLYHIMGGPSDEKLKIWHKFLNDTNNGQGWNDLTNEEFRKQVLDYYELPKEKQYQIRLQE
;
A
#
# COMPACT_ATOMS: atom_id res chain seq x y z
N MET A 1 -71.81 29.26 -7.34
CA MET A 1 -70.56 28.46 -7.47
C MET A 1 -69.40 29.35 -7.97
N SER A 2 -69.19 30.54 -7.39
CA SER A 2 -68.16 31.50 -7.87
C SER A 2 -67.41 32.26 -6.75
N ALA A 3 -67.40 31.75 -5.51
CA ALA A 3 -66.66 32.37 -4.41
C ALA A 3 -65.45 31.54 -3.91
N TYR A 4 -65.28 30.31 -4.41
CA TYR A 4 -64.21 29.40 -3.95
C TYR A 4 -62.97 29.33 -4.88
N TYR A 5 -63.06 29.90 -6.10
CA TYR A 5 -61.97 29.85 -7.08
C TYR A 5 -60.99 31.05 -7.01
N ASN A 6 -61.40 32.18 -6.43
CA ASN A 6 -60.53 33.36 -6.35
C ASN A 6 -59.49 33.28 -5.21
N ASN A 7 -59.78 32.58 -4.10
CA ASN A 7 -58.82 32.44 -3.00
C ASN A 7 -57.66 31.47 -3.30
N ILE A 8 -57.82 30.53 -4.23
CA ILE A 8 -56.76 29.57 -4.61
C ILE A 8 -55.72 30.23 -5.54
N PHE A 9 -56.13 31.20 -6.36
CA PHE A 9 -55.22 31.95 -7.23
C PHE A 9 -54.37 32.97 -6.44
N GLU A 10 -54.95 33.65 -5.44
CA GLU A 10 -54.20 34.57 -4.57
C GLU A 10 -53.18 33.82 -3.68
N LEU A 11 -53.55 32.68 -3.09
CA LEU A 11 -52.63 31.88 -2.26
C LEU A 11 -51.44 31.28 -3.05
N LYS A 12 -51.65 30.89 -4.32
CA LYS A 12 -50.56 30.42 -5.19
C LYS A 12 -49.61 31.54 -5.61
N ASN A 13 -50.13 32.74 -5.89
CA ASN A 13 -49.30 33.89 -6.24
C ASN A 13 -48.51 34.42 -5.03
N ILE A 14 -49.10 34.44 -3.83
CA ILE A 14 -48.38 34.81 -2.60
C ILE A 14 -47.23 33.83 -2.33
N SER A 15 -47.44 32.52 -2.56
CA SER A 15 -46.40 31.50 -2.43
C SER A 15 -45.24 31.68 -3.42
N TYR A 16 -45.53 31.99 -4.70
CA TYR A 16 -44.51 32.28 -5.71
C TYR A 16 -43.74 33.57 -5.42
N ILE A 17 -44.42 34.61 -4.94
CA ILE A 17 -43.79 35.88 -4.55
C ILE A 17 -42.88 35.66 -3.33
N LEU A 18 -43.30 34.88 -2.34
CA LEU A 18 -42.45 34.50 -1.20
C LEU A 18 -41.23 33.69 -1.65
N LEU A 19 -41.40 32.75 -2.58
CA LEU A 19 -40.27 31.97 -3.13
C LEU A 19 -39.29 32.86 -3.89
N LEU A 20 -39.77 33.80 -4.70
CA LEU A 20 -38.96 34.78 -5.40
C LEU A 20 -38.24 35.74 -4.44
N ILE A 21 -38.90 36.18 -3.38
CA ILE A 21 -38.27 37.02 -2.33
C ILE A 21 -37.17 36.23 -1.61
N ILE A 22 -37.38 34.95 -1.29
CA ILE A 22 -36.36 34.09 -0.67
C ILE A 22 -35.18 33.88 -1.63
N ILE A 23 -35.43 33.63 -2.91
CA ILE A 23 -34.37 33.48 -3.93
C ILE A 23 -33.61 34.79 -4.12
N VAL A 24 -34.30 35.94 -4.14
CA VAL A 24 -33.66 37.27 -4.25
C VAL A 24 -32.87 37.60 -2.98
N ILE A 25 -33.33 37.22 -1.78
CA ILE A 25 -32.58 37.37 -0.53
C ILE A 25 -31.36 36.45 -0.52
N GLN A 26 -31.48 35.20 -0.99
CA GLN A 26 -30.34 34.28 -1.10
C GLN A 26 -29.32 34.77 -2.14
N LEU A 27 -29.75 35.21 -3.32
CA LEU A 27 -28.88 35.79 -4.34
C LEU A 27 -28.24 37.10 -3.86
N ARG A 28 -28.96 37.94 -3.11
CA ARG A 28 -28.41 39.16 -2.50
C ARG A 28 -27.43 38.83 -1.37
N ASN A 29 -27.65 37.79 -0.58
CA ASN A 29 -26.70 37.33 0.43
C ASN A 29 -25.45 36.69 -0.20
N ILE A 30 -25.59 35.99 -1.33
CA ILE A 30 -24.45 35.49 -2.12
C ILE A 30 -23.66 36.65 -2.74
N TYR A 31 -24.35 37.65 -3.31
CA TYR A 31 -23.72 38.82 -3.94
C TYR A 31 -23.08 39.78 -2.92
N ILE A 32 -23.69 39.95 -1.73
CA ILE A 32 -23.11 40.71 -0.61
C ILE A 32 -21.97 39.94 0.06
N GLY A 33 -22.06 38.60 0.09
CA GLY A 33 -20.96 37.71 0.49
C GLY A 33 -19.75 37.89 -0.40
N ASP A 34 -19.94 37.90 -1.73
CA ASP A 34 -18.88 38.12 -2.71
C ASP A 34 -18.33 39.57 -2.70
N SER A 35 -19.16 40.58 -2.41
CA SER A 35 -18.69 41.98 -2.33
C SER A 35 -17.94 42.29 -1.03
N LYS A 36 -18.20 41.57 0.08
CA LYS A 36 -17.40 41.65 1.32
C LYS A 36 -16.09 40.86 1.24
N ILE A 37 -15.94 39.94 0.28
CA ILE A 37 -14.71 39.17 0.06
C ILE A 37 -13.69 39.93 -0.81
N LYS A 38 -14.07 41.02 -1.49
CA LYS A 38 -13.18 41.75 -2.43
C LYS A 38 -12.60 43.09 -1.94
N SER A 39 -12.69 43.44 -0.65
CA SER A 39 -12.06 44.69 -0.14
C SER A 39 -11.27 44.59 1.18
N ALA A 40 -10.97 43.40 1.69
CA ALA A 40 -9.97 43.24 2.74
C ALA A 40 -8.58 43.03 2.12
N GLN A 41 -7.91 44.14 1.80
CA GLN A 41 -6.50 44.21 1.51
C GLN A 41 -5.67 43.52 2.61
N THR A 42 -4.82 42.58 2.19
CA THR A 42 -3.48 42.31 2.74
C THR A 42 -3.33 42.37 4.26
N ASN A 43 -3.82 41.34 4.94
CA ASN A 43 -3.09 40.75 6.05
C ASN A 43 -2.85 39.28 5.69
N SER A 44 -1.58 38.89 5.58
CA SER A 44 -1.16 37.52 5.37
C SER A 44 -1.59 36.69 6.58
N ILE A 45 -2.82 36.17 6.55
CA ILE A 45 -3.20 35.03 7.38
C ILE A 45 -2.46 33.84 6.77
N LEU A 46 -1.25 33.60 7.29
CA LEU A 46 -0.68 32.26 7.32
C LEU A 46 -1.77 31.34 7.85
N VAL A 47 -2.47 30.64 6.96
CA VAL A 47 -3.25 29.47 7.33
C VAL A 47 -2.21 28.51 7.89
N LYS A 48 -2.00 28.53 9.22
CA LYS A 48 -1.19 27.54 9.92
C LYS A 48 -1.81 26.20 9.55
N LYS A 49 -1.13 25.46 8.67
CA LYS A 49 -1.52 24.11 8.30
C LYS A 49 -1.63 23.33 9.61
N GLU A 50 -2.83 22.87 9.93
CA GLU A 50 -3.09 22.18 11.20
C GLU A 50 -2.14 20.99 11.33
N ILE A 51 -1.33 21.00 12.41
CA ILE A 51 -0.34 19.96 12.65
C ILE A 51 -1.09 18.74 13.14
N LYS A 52 -1.31 17.77 12.25
CA LYS A 52 -1.92 16.49 12.62
C LYS A 52 -0.89 15.66 13.40
N LEU A 53 -1.09 15.58 14.71
CA LEU A 53 -0.32 14.75 15.64
C LEU A 53 -1.03 13.41 15.89
N PRO A 54 -0.28 12.35 16.24
CA PRO A 54 -0.86 11.14 16.82
C PRO A 54 -1.72 11.44 18.06
N ILE A 55 -2.76 10.64 18.28
CA ILE A 55 -3.66 10.83 19.42
C ILE A 55 -2.86 10.71 20.72
N GLY A 56 -3.03 11.69 21.61
CA GLY A 56 -2.36 11.73 22.91
C GLY A 56 -0.92 12.27 22.87
N PHE A 57 -0.42 12.68 21.70
CA PHE A 57 0.90 13.31 21.58
C PHE A 57 0.80 14.83 21.41
N VAL A 58 1.80 15.52 21.94
CA VAL A 58 2.07 16.94 21.78
C VAL A 58 3.49 17.13 21.23
N LEU A 59 3.77 18.28 20.63
CA LEU A 59 5.16 18.66 20.31
C LEU A 59 5.95 18.89 21.60
N VAL A 60 7.20 18.41 21.63
CA VAL A 60 8.16 18.77 22.68
C VAL A 60 8.41 20.28 22.67
N ASP A 61 8.60 20.83 21.47
CA ASP A 61 8.81 22.26 21.21
C ASP A 61 7.81 22.74 20.14
N GLU A 62 6.89 23.62 20.54
CA GLU A 62 5.83 24.14 19.65
C GLU A 62 6.37 25.06 18.54
N GLU A 63 7.59 25.59 18.70
CA GLU A 63 8.25 26.40 17.68
C GLU A 63 8.85 25.54 16.55
N VAL A 64 8.92 24.22 16.75
CA VAL A 64 9.43 23.25 15.78
C VAL A 64 8.29 22.36 15.27
N PRO A 65 7.52 22.78 14.25
CA PRO A 65 6.25 22.16 13.85
C PRO A 65 6.36 20.73 13.27
N ASN A 66 7.57 20.24 13.00
CA ASN A 66 7.85 18.84 12.61
C ASN A 66 8.93 18.23 13.53
N GLY A 67 9.06 18.75 14.75
CA GLY A 67 10.03 18.30 15.72
C GLY A 67 9.58 17.04 16.47
N PRO A 68 10.35 16.66 17.51
CA PRO A 68 9.99 15.55 18.36
C PRO A 68 8.64 15.75 19.04
N ILE A 69 7.91 14.65 19.20
CA ILE A 69 6.63 14.58 19.90
C ILE A 69 6.76 13.71 21.17
N THR A 70 5.92 13.98 22.16
CA THR A 70 5.82 13.27 23.44
C THR A 70 4.37 13.19 23.91
N ILE A 71 4.04 12.21 24.75
CA ILE A 71 2.74 12.11 25.43
C ILE A 71 2.63 13.02 26.65
N ASP A 72 3.75 13.49 27.21
CA ASP A 72 3.79 14.32 28.41
C ASP A 72 5.02 15.24 28.39
N ARG A 73 4.81 16.51 28.04
CA ARG A 73 5.88 17.52 27.94
C ARG A 73 6.56 17.80 29.29
N GLU A 74 5.84 17.69 30.40
CA GLU A 74 6.41 17.99 31.73
C GLU A 74 7.33 16.87 32.23
N LYS A 75 7.11 15.64 31.75
CA LYS A 75 7.91 14.47 32.11
C LYS A 75 8.94 14.08 31.06
N ASP A 76 8.96 14.74 29.91
CA ASP A 76 9.97 14.54 28.87
C ASP A 76 11.37 14.82 29.42
N ASP A 77 12.33 13.92 29.17
CA ASP A 77 13.70 14.03 29.69
C ASP A 77 14.65 14.79 28.75
N GLY A 78 14.16 15.34 27.64
CA GLY A 78 14.94 16.06 26.64
C GLY A 78 15.81 15.17 25.75
N THR A 79 15.72 13.83 25.84
CA THR A 79 16.56 12.91 25.07
C THR A 79 16.01 12.57 23.69
N LYS A 80 14.81 13.04 23.35
CA LYS A 80 14.19 12.79 22.03
C LYS A 80 14.99 13.46 20.91
N ARG A 81 15.43 12.66 19.93
CA ARG A 81 16.23 13.14 18.80
C ARG A 81 15.42 14.00 17.83
N LYS A 82 16.05 15.07 17.35
CA LYS A 82 15.56 15.91 16.24
C LYS A 82 16.08 15.36 14.92
N LEU A 83 15.29 14.53 14.25
CA LEU A 83 15.77 13.84 13.04
C LEU A 83 16.09 14.80 11.89
N ILE A 84 15.42 15.96 11.82
CA ILE A 84 15.67 16.95 10.76
C ILE A 84 17.12 17.46 10.74
N ASP A 85 17.77 17.50 11.91
CA ASP A 85 19.16 17.94 12.03
C ASP A 85 20.16 16.90 11.48
N LEU A 86 19.70 15.66 11.29
CA LEU A 86 20.49 14.52 10.80
C LEU A 86 20.32 14.28 9.29
N VAL A 87 19.40 14.99 8.65
CA VAL A 87 19.03 14.78 7.23
C VAL A 87 19.74 15.81 6.34
N ARG A 88 20.43 15.30 5.32
CA ARG A 88 21.13 16.10 4.30
C ARG A 88 20.12 16.70 3.32
N LYS A 89 20.28 17.99 3.00
CA LYS A 89 19.37 18.71 2.07
C LYS A 89 19.29 18.07 0.67
N GLU A 90 20.36 17.43 0.23
CA GLU A 90 20.46 16.75 -1.07
C GLU A 90 19.53 15.53 -1.13
N GLU A 91 19.44 14.77 -0.03
CA GLU A 91 18.61 13.56 0.08
C GLU A 91 17.12 13.90 0.14
N ILE A 92 16.76 15.10 0.59
CA ILE A 92 15.37 15.59 0.58
C ILE A 92 14.91 15.82 -0.87
N LYS A 93 15.80 16.21 -1.80
CA LYS A 93 15.44 16.44 -3.21
C LYS A 93 15.22 15.10 -3.92
N ASN A 94 14.03 14.91 -4.50
CA ASN A 94 13.76 13.74 -5.31
C ASN A 94 14.65 13.75 -6.57
N HIS A 95 15.51 12.75 -6.69
CA HIS A 95 16.32 12.51 -7.89
C HIS A 95 15.47 11.72 -8.91
N PHE A 96 14.44 12.37 -9.46
CA PHE A 96 13.74 11.80 -10.60
C PHE A 96 14.47 12.22 -11.88
N ASP A 97 14.79 11.26 -12.75
CA ASP A 97 15.35 11.53 -14.06
C ASP A 97 14.24 11.95 -15.03
N TYR A 98 13.82 13.22 -14.92
CA TYR A 98 12.84 13.81 -15.82
C TYR A 98 13.30 13.80 -17.29
N SER A 99 14.61 13.80 -17.53
CA SER A 99 15.17 13.91 -18.88
C SER A 99 14.97 12.64 -19.71
N SER A 100 15.00 11.46 -19.09
CA SER A 100 14.67 10.19 -19.75
C SER A 100 13.16 10.03 -19.89
N PHE A 101 12.39 10.39 -18.86
CA PHE A 101 10.92 10.34 -18.89
C PHE A 101 10.33 11.19 -20.02
N GLU A 102 10.80 12.41 -20.24
CA GLU A 102 10.30 13.29 -21.31
C GLU A 102 10.48 12.70 -22.71
N LYS A 103 11.56 11.94 -22.94
CA LYS A 103 11.87 11.31 -24.23
C LYS A 103 11.01 10.09 -24.56
N LEU A 104 10.28 9.53 -23.59
CA LEU A 104 9.40 8.39 -23.81
C LEU A 104 8.23 8.76 -24.74
N GLU A 105 7.89 7.86 -25.66
CA GLU A 105 6.73 7.99 -26.54
C GLU A 105 5.43 8.07 -25.74
N ASN A 106 4.42 8.77 -26.26
CA ASN A 106 3.15 8.95 -25.53
C ASN A 106 2.34 7.64 -25.42
N SER A 107 2.55 6.70 -26.34
CA SER A 107 1.86 5.41 -26.34
C SER A 107 2.66 4.38 -27.11
N LEU A 108 2.72 3.16 -26.60
CA LEU A 108 3.32 2.02 -27.28
C LEU A 108 2.33 1.37 -28.26
N PRO A 109 2.77 0.49 -29.17
CA PRO A 109 1.87 -0.23 -30.08
C PRO A 109 0.76 -0.98 -29.33
N LYS A 110 -0.41 -1.07 -29.98
CA LYS A 110 -1.54 -1.86 -29.47
C LYS A 110 -1.16 -3.34 -29.41
N GLN A 111 -1.66 -4.01 -28.38
CA GLN A 111 -1.47 -5.43 -28.13
C GLN A 111 -2.85 -6.10 -28.04
N GLU A 112 -2.94 -7.34 -28.50
CA GLU A 112 -4.12 -8.18 -28.38
C GLU A 112 -3.75 -9.54 -27.79
N ASP A 113 -4.54 -10.01 -26.83
CA ASP A 113 -4.33 -11.31 -26.19
C ASP A 113 -5.64 -12.12 -26.18
N TYR A 114 -5.53 -13.43 -26.41
CA TYR A 114 -6.64 -14.39 -26.36
C TYR A 114 -6.45 -15.33 -25.16
N ILE A 115 -7.13 -15.01 -24.05
CA ILE A 115 -6.98 -15.71 -22.78
C ILE A 115 -8.03 -16.81 -22.68
N CYS A 116 -7.60 -18.06 -22.73
CA CYS A 116 -8.51 -19.20 -22.74
C CYS A 116 -9.27 -19.35 -21.43
N GLU A 117 -10.56 -19.69 -21.52
CA GLU A 117 -11.36 -20.03 -20.34
C GLU A 117 -10.79 -21.25 -19.63
N ILE A 118 -10.60 -21.12 -18.31
CA ILE A 118 -10.24 -22.24 -17.45
C ILE A 118 -11.53 -22.95 -17.01
N ARG A 119 -11.75 -24.15 -17.52
CA ARG A 119 -12.84 -25.03 -17.07
C ARG A 119 -12.39 -25.79 -15.84
N THR A 120 -12.90 -25.37 -14.69
CA THR A 120 -12.46 -25.93 -13.42
C THR A 120 -13.56 -25.86 -12.38
N LYS A 121 -13.57 -26.84 -11.47
CA LYS A 121 -14.38 -26.81 -10.24
C LYS A 121 -13.81 -25.86 -9.19
N TYR A 122 -12.57 -25.42 -9.38
CA TYR A 122 -11.89 -24.53 -8.44
C TYR A 122 -12.44 -23.11 -8.54
N ARG A 123 -12.47 -22.45 -7.38
CA ARG A 123 -12.91 -21.08 -7.26
C ARG A 123 -11.86 -20.13 -7.87
N PRO A 124 -12.25 -18.97 -8.43
CA PRO A 124 -11.30 -18.06 -9.09
C PRO A 124 -10.13 -17.60 -8.21
N GLU A 125 -10.34 -17.51 -6.90
CA GLU A 125 -9.38 -17.03 -5.90
C GLU A 125 -8.15 -17.92 -5.76
N VAL A 126 -8.22 -19.18 -6.20
CA VAL A 126 -7.09 -20.13 -6.18
C VAL A 126 -6.50 -20.39 -7.57
N LEU A 127 -6.94 -19.65 -8.58
CA LEU A 127 -6.45 -19.80 -9.95
C LEU A 127 -5.39 -18.76 -10.27
N LYS A 128 -4.35 -19.20 -10.97
CA LYS A 128 -3.37 -18.30 -11.55
C LYS A 128 -4.00 -17.57 -12.75
N GLY A 129 -3.99 -16.23 -12.69
CA GLY A 129 -4.47 -15.38 -13.78
C GLY A 129 -3.46 -15.27 -14.92
N TYR A 130 -3.93 -14.70 -16.04
CA TYR A 130 -3.10 -14.27 -17.16
C TYR A 130 -2.64 -12.83 -16.94
N ASP A 131 -1.34 -12.59 -17.09
CA ASP A 131 -0.73 -11.32 -16.74
C ASP A 131 -0.59 -10.42 -17.97
N ILE A 132 -1.04 -9.17 -17.83
CA ILE A 132 -0.72 -8.08 -18.76
C ILE A 132 0.06 -7.01 -18.00
N SER A 133 1.07 -6.42 -18.65
CA SER A 133 1.89 -5.38 -18.04
C SER A 133 2.46 -4.39 -19.05
N CYS A 134 2.68 -3.17 -18.59
CA CYS A 134 3.30 -2.09 -19.37
C CYS A 134 4.70 -1.75 -18.82
N PRO A 135 5.64 -1.25 -19.64
CA PRO A 135 6.94 -0.79 -19.16
C PRO A 135 6.83 0.34 -18.11
N GLU A 136 7.94 0.67 -17.45
CA GLU A 136 8.02 1.77 -16.50
C GLU A 136 7.47 3.06 -17.09
N HIS A 137 6.74 3.84 -16.29
CA HIS A 137 6.10 5.09 -16.71
C HIS A 137 4.97 4.93 -17.74
N TYR A 138 4.50 3.71 -17.97
CA TYR A 138 3.29 3.43 -18.74
C TYR A 138 2.22 2.74 -17.90
N VAL A 139 0.97 3.00 -18.24
CA VAL A 139 -0.20 2.32 -17.68
C VAL A 139 -1.03 1.67 -18.77
N ILE A 140 -1.73 0.61 -18.40
CA ILE A 140 -2.61 -0.16 -19.26
C ILE A 140 -3.85 0.69 -19.57
N LYS A 141 -4.12 0.89 -20.85
CA LYS A 141 -5.37 1.42 -21.38
C LYS A 141 -6.10 0.32 -22.13
N ILE A 142 -7.28 -0.06 -21.66
CA ILE A 142 -8.09 -1.10 -22.31
C ILE A 142 -8.88 -0.46 -23.45
N GLU A 143 -8.63 -0.93 -24.66
CA GLU A 143 -9.33 -0.44 -25.86
C GLU A 143 -10.65 -1.18 -26.02
N LYS A 144 -10.62 -2.52 -25.93
CA LYS A 144 -11.77 -3.40 -26.11
C LYS A 144 -11.54 -4.72 -25.39
N SER A 145 -12.61 -5.35 -24.91
CA SER A 145 -12.55 -6.77 -24.58
C SER A 145 -13.87 -7.49 -24.85
N PHE A 146 -13.77 -8.77 -25.18
CA PHE A 146 -14.88 -9.63 -25.55
C PHE A 146 -14.67 -11.01 -24.94
N TYR A 147 -15.67 -11.51 -24.23
CA TYR A 147 -15.65 -12.87 -23.71
C TYR A 147 -16.63 -13.74 -24.48
N GLY A 148 -16.11 -14.78 -25.14
CA GLY A 148 -16.87 -15.64 -26.03
C GLY A 148 -15.98 -16.30 -27.07
N ARG A 149 -16.51 -16.49 -28.27
CA ARG A 149 -15.74 -16.90 -29.46
C ARG A 149 -16.26 -16.16 -30.70
N TYR A 150 -15.34 -15.74 -31.55
CA TYR A 150 -15.65 -15.16 -32.86
C TYR A 150 -15.99 -16.24 -33.90
N LYS A 151 -16.83 -15.87 -34.87
CA LYS A 151 -17.21 -16.69 -36.00
C LYS A 151 -15.96 -17.24 -36.71
N HIS A 152 -15.94 -18.55 -36.93
CA HIS A 152 -14.85 -19.27 -37.62
C HIS A 152 -13.44 -19.08 -37.04
N ASP A 153 -13.29 -18.64 -35.79
CA ASP A 153 -11.98 -18.60 -35.13
C ASP A 153 -11.54 -20.01 -34.74
N LYS A 154 -10.67 -20.58 -35.58
CA LYS A 154 -10.05 -21.89 -35.42
C LYS A 154 -8.59 -21.82 -34.98
N LYS A 155 -8.10 -20.65 -34.58
CA LYS A 155 -6.69 -20.45 -34.19
C LYS A 155 -6.54 -20.34 -32.67
N ASN A 156 -7.47 -19.66 -32.01
CA ASN A 156 -7.32 -19.33 -30.58
C ASN A 156 -8.00 -20.36 -29.67
N CYS A 157 -7.30 -20.74 -28.59
CA CYS A 157 -7.80 -21.59 -27.50
C CYS A 157 -8.39 -22.93 -27.98
N LEU A 158 -7.55 -23.73 -28.65
CA LEU A 158 -7.92 -25.00 -29.29
C LEU A 158 -7.83 -26.23 -28.36
N MET A 159 -7.34 -26.05 -27.13
CA MET A 159 -7.13 -27.14 -26.18
C MET A 159 -7.65 -26.77 -24.79
N ASP A 160 -8.19 -27.76 -24.07
CA ASP A 160 -8.38 -27.70 -22.61
C ASP A 160 -7.42 -28.72 -21.99
N LYS A 161 -6.46 -28.26 -21.17
CA LYS A 161 -5.51 -29.05 -20.36
C LYS A 161 -5.48 -30.56 -20.73
N ASP A 162 -4.91 -30.88 -21.90
CA ASP A 162 -4.66 -32.23 -22.42
C ASP A 162 -5.80 -32.95 -23.20
N LYS A 163 -6.84 -32.23 -23.67
CA LYS A 163 -7.82 -32.75 -24.65
C LYS A 163 -8.10 -31.75 -25.77
N GLU A 164 -8.08 -32.23 -27.01
CA GLU A 164 -8.60 -31.48 -28.16
C GLU A 164 -10.10 -31.21 -27.97
N PHE A 165 -10.51 -29.97 -28.15
CA PHE A 165 -11.93 -29.63 -28.20
C PHE A 165 -12.59 -30.27 -29.44
N ASN A 166 -13.87 -30.64 -29.35
CA ASN A 166 -14.64 -31.06 -30.52
C ASN A 166 -14.70 -29.90 -31.53
N ILE A 167 -14.47 -30.17 -32.82
CA ILE A 167 -14.51 -29.16 -33.91
C ILE A 167 -15.79 -28.31 -33.86
N LYS A 168 -16.94 -28.91 -33.51
CA LYS A 168 -18.24 -28.20 -33.39
C LYS A 168 -18.31 -27.19 -32.24
N SER A 169 -17.39 -27.27 -31.27
CA SER A 169 -17.29 -26.33 -30.15
C SER A 169 -16.29 -25.19 -30.42
N ILE A 170 -15.53 -25.27 -31.52
CA ILE A 170 -14.54 -24.28 -31.96
C ILE A 170 -15.03 -23.53 -33.19
N ASP A 171 -15.70 -24.20 -34.14
CA ASP A 171 -16.21 -23.57 -35.35
C ASP A 171 -17.69 -23.21 -35.21
N ILE A 172 -17.98 -21.91 -35.14
CA ILE A 172 -19.34 -21.38 -35.03
C ILE A 172 -19.64 -20.41 -36.17
N ASP A 173 -20.89 -20.40 -36.64
CA ASP A 173 -21.33 -19.63 -37.82
C ASP A 173 -21.68 -18.16 -37.53
N LYS A 174 -21.65 -17.76 -36.26
CA LYS A 174 -21.89 -16.40 -35.78
C LYS A 174 -21.09 -16.15 -34.50
N ASP A 175 -20.71 -14.91 -34.25
CA ASP A 175 -20.11 -14.51 -32.99
C ASP A 175 -21.03 -14.87 -31.83
N CYS A 176 -20.45 -15.45 -30.77
CA CYS A 176 -21.17 -15.74 -29.55
C CYS A 176 -20.35 -15.29 -28.37
N GLY A 177 -20.84 -14.27 -27.66
CA GLY A 177 -20.20 -13.75 -26.47
C GLY A 177 -20.81 -12.43 -26.04
N GLU A 178 -20.11 -11.75 -25.15
CA GLU A 178 -20.49 -10.43 -24.64
C GLU A 178 -19.27 -9.52 -24.56
N ASP A 179 -19.51 -8.23 -24.77
CA ASP A 179 -18.53 -7.18 -24.45
C ASP A 179 -18.25 -7.19 -22.94
N LYS A 180 -16.96 -7.24 -22.58
CA LYS A 180 -16.47 -7.18 -21.18
C LYS A 180 -15.55 -6.00 -20.94
N THR A 181 -15.50 -5.03 -21.85
CA THR A 181 -14.59 -3.88 -21.82
C THR A 181 -14.69 -3.15 -20.50
N ARG A 182 -15.91 -2.92 -19.98
CA ARG A 182 -16.10 -2.30 -18.67
C ARG A 182 -15.48 -3.11 -17.53
N ASN A 183 -15.71 -4.43 -17.50
CA ASN A 183 -15.18 -5.31 -16.44
C ASN A 183 -13.64 -5.33 -16.45
N ILE A 184 -13.04 -5.42 -17.64
CA ILE A 184 -11.58 -5.43 -17.77
C ILE A 184 -10.99 -4.04 -17.51
N LYS A 185 -11.70 -2.96 -17.84
CA LYS A 185 -11.32 -1.60 -17.43
C LYS A 185 -11.28 -1.44 -15.92
N GLU A 186 -12.35 -1.85 -15.23
CA GLU A 186 -12.41 -1.82 -13.76
C GLU A 186 -11.26 -2.63 -13.13
N LEU A 187 -10.82 -3.70 -13.79
CA LEU A 187 -9.74 -4.55 -13.31
C LEU A 187 -8.33 -4.00 -13.62
N CYS A 188 -8.08 -3.43 -14.80
CA CYS A 188 -6.73 -3.18 -15.30
C CYS A 188 -6.42 -1.73 -15.71
N GLU A 189 -7.43 -0.91 -16.02
CA GLU A 189 -7.22 0.45 -16.56
C GLU A 189 -6.41 1.31 -15.58
N GLY A 190 -5.40 2.02 -16.09
CA GLY A 190 -4.55 2.93 -15.30
C GLY A 190 -3.54 2.23 -14.38
N LYS A 191 -3.45 0.89 -14.42
CA LYS A 191 -2.44 0.11 -13.68
C LYS A 191 -1.26 -0.22 -14.58
N ASN A 192 -0.07 -0.36 -14.02
CA ASN A 192 1.11 -0.84 -14.76
C ASN A 192 1.07 -2.37 -14.99
N TYR A 193 0.41 -3.10 -14.10
CA TYR A 193 0.30 -4.56 -14.12
C TYR A 193 -1.11 -4.98 -13.71
N CYS A 194 -1.62 -6.04 -14.34
CA CYS A 194 -2.92 -6.63 -14.06
C CYS A 194 -2.88 -8.15 -14.30
N SER A 195 -3.60 -8.92 -13.47
CA SER A 195 -3.78 -10.35 -13.66
C SER A 195 -5.26 -10.67 -13.87
N ILE A 196 -5.58 -11.35 -14.96
CA ILE A 196 -6.95 -11.63 -15.40
C ILE A 196 -7.24 -13.12 -15.30
N THR A 197 -8.21 -13.48 -14.48
CA THR A 197 -8.71 -14.85 -14.39
C THR A 197 -9.97 -15.00 -15.21
N VAL A 198 -9.99 -16.00 -16.11
CA VAL A 198 -11.13 -16.26 -17.00
C VAL A 198 -11.78 -17.59 -16.64
N THR A 199 -12.93 -17.54 -15.96
CA THR A 199 -13.71 -18.72 -15.59
C THR A 199 -15.17 -18.61 -15.99
N HIS A 200 -15.79 -19.75 -16.26
CA HIS A 200 -17.23 -19.83 -16.55
C HIS A 200 -18.15 -19.38 -15.39
N HIS A 201 -17.62 -19.26 -14.16
CA HIS A 201 -18.37 -18.75 -13.01
C HIS A 201 -18.39 -17.22 -12.93
N GLN A 202 -17.33 -16.55 -13.39
CA GLN A 202 -17.21 -15.08 -13.30
C GLN A 202 -17.99 -14.36 -14.39
N TYR A 203 -18.13 -14.97 -15.56
CA TYR A 203 -18.77 -14.36 -16.72
C TYR A 203 -20.07 -15.10 -17.05
N LYS A 204 -21.20 -14.39 -17.02
CA LYS A 204 -22.52 -14.98 -17.34
C LYS A 204 -22.49 -15.59 -18.75
N ASP A 205 -22.75 -16.89 -18.83
CA ASP A 205 -22.61 -17.66 -20.06
C ASP A 205 -23.92 -17.69 -20.86
N LYS A 206 -23.95 -16.99 -22.00
CA LYS A 206 -25.03 -17.10 -23.01
C LYS A 206 -24.71 -18.09 -24.13
N CYS A 207 -23.50 -18.65 -24.13
CA CYS A 207 -22.93 -19.43 -25.22
C CYS A 207 -22.63 -20.85 -24.74
N SER A 208 -23.69 -21.64 -24.63
CA SER A 208 -23.60 -23.02 -24.14
C SER A 208 -22.82 -23.90 -25.12
N LYS A 209 -21.97 -24.78 -24.57
CA LYS A 209 -21.25 -25.86 -25.29
C LYS A 209 -20.20 -25.41 -26.33
N ILE A 210 -19.75 -24.16 -26.30
CA ILE A 210 -18.61 -23.69 -27.11
C ILE A 210 -17.37 -23.45 -26.25
N SER A 211 -16.18 -23.59 -26.84
CA SER A 211 -14.91 -23.17 -26.24
C SER A 211 -14.84 -21.65 -26.25
N LYS A 212 -14.60 -21.02 -25.10
CA LYS A 212 -14.60 -19.56 -24.95
C LYS A 212 -13.22 -19.05 -24.56
N TYR A 213 -12.97 -17.79 -24.87
CA TYR A 213 -11.81 -17.04 -24.44
C TYR A 213 -12.21 -15.60 -24.13
N LEU A 214 -11.36 -14.90 -23.39
CA LEU A 214 -11.39 -13.44 -23.30
C LEU A 214 -10.40 -12.89 -24.33
N HIS A 215 -10.90 -12.25 -25.37
CA HIS A 215 -10.09 -11.40 -26.24
C HIS A 215 -9.97 -10.02 -25.58
N VAL A 216 -8.75 -9.56 -25.32
CA VAL A 216 -8.48 -8.23 -24.78
C VAL A 216 -7.53 -7.46 -25.70
N GLU A 217 -7.93 -6.26 -26.09
CA GLU A 217 -7.11 -5.30 -26.81
C GLU A 217 -6.73 -4.16 -25.86
N TYR A 218 -5.44 -3.87 -25.75
CA TYR A 218 -4.94 -2.84 -24.86
C TYR A 218 -3.75 -2.10 -25.46
N GLN A 219 -3.45 -0.96 -24.86
CA GLN A 219 -2.31 -0.13 -25.23
C GLN A 219 -1.63 0.37 -23.96
N CYS A 220 -0.31 0.44 -23.97
CA CYS A 220 0.42 1.09 -22.90
C CYS A 220 0.52 2.58 -23.21
N ILE A 221 -0.06 3.42 -22.35
CA ILE A 221 -0.01 4.88 -22.47
C ILE A 221 0.94 5.46 -21.44
N LYS A 222 1.73 6.44 -21.86
CA LYS A 222 2.66 7.14 -20.99
C LYS A 222 1.90 7.88 -19.91
N GLU A 223 2.41 7.83 -18.68
CA GLU A 223 1.86 8.60 -17.58
C GLU A 223 2.08 10.10 -17.80
N GLU A 224 1.16 10.94 -17.32
CA GLU A 224 1.29 12.39 -17.46
C GLU A 224 2.46 12.97 -16.66
N TYR A 225 2.83 12.31 -15.56
CA TYR A 225 3.90 12.69 -14.66
C TYR A 225 4.53 11.46 -14.02
N ILE A 226 5.79 11.57 -13.59
CA ILE A 226 6.46 10.53 -12.80
C ILE A 226 5.71 10.37 -11.47
N LYS A 227 5.04 9.24 -11.29
CA LYS A 227 4.32 8.96 -10.05
C LYS A 227 5.30 8.75 -8.90
N LYS A 228 5.30 9.68 -7.93
CA LYS A 228 5.90 9.42 -6.62
C LYS A 228 5.01 8.41 -5.87
N GLU A 229 5.63 7.38 -5.31
CA GLU A 229 4.95 6.39 -4.48
C GLU A 229 4.40 7.05 -3.22
N LYS A 230 3.10 6.88 -2.98
CA LYS A 230 2.44 7.37 -1.76
C LYS A 230 2.56 6.28 -0.71
N ILE A 231 3.30 6.57 0.36
CA ILE A 231 3.59 5.58 1.42
C ILE A 231 2.87 5.98 2.72
N SER A 232 2.23 5.01 3.36
CA SER A 232 1.66 5.14 4.71
C SER A 232 2.45 4.28 5.69
N ILE A 233 3.07 4.91 6.67
CA ILE A 233 3.67 4.23 7.81
C ILE A 233 2.61 4.07 8.90
N ILE A 234 2.54 2.89 9.51
CA ILE A 234 1.65 2.60 10.61
C ILE A 234 2.39 1.88 11.74
N SER A 235 2.09 2.27 12.97
CA SER A 235 2.62 1.65 14.19
C SER A 235 1.54 1.53 15.25
N PHE A 236 1.77 0.67 16.23
CA PHE A 236 0.87 0.44 17.34
C PHE A 236 1.64 0.18 18.63
N TYR A 237 1.16 0.76 19.73
CA TYR A 237 1.55 0.32 21.07
C TYR A 237 0.45 0.70 22.06
N ASN A 238 -0.01 -0.26 22.85
CA ASN A 238 -0.95 0.02 23.93
C ASN A 238 -0.21 0.56 25.16
N SER A 239 -0.80 1.55 25.83
CA SER A 239 -0.29 2.05 27.12
C SER A 239 1.17 2.50 27.10
N ILE A 240 1.51 3.33 26.11
CA ILE A 240 2.82 3.97 25.99
C ILE A 240 3.13 4.82 27.22
N LYS A 241 4.41 4.83 27.65
CA LYS A 241 4.89 5.62 28.78
C LYS A 241 5.93 6.62 28.29
N VAL A 242 6.05 7.73 29.01
CA VAL A 242 7.02 8.78 28.68
C VAL A 242 8.45 8.25 28.83
N ASN A 243 9.32 8.66 27.89
CA ASN A 243 10.73 8.32 27.76
C ASN A 243 11.02 6.81 27.62
N THR A 244 10.03 6.02 27.18
CA THR A 244 10.30 4.63 26.77
C THR A 244 10.72 4.56 25.31
N ILE A 245 11.30 3.43 24.92
CA ILE A 245 11.68 3.18 23.53
C ILE A 245 10.50 3.32 22.59
N GLU A 246 9.33 2.90 23.02
CA GLU A 246 8.13 2.97 22.23
C GLU A 246 7.73 4.41 21.93
N GLU A 247 7.87 5.31 22.91
CA GLU A 247 7.63 6.72 22.68
C GLU A 247 8.68 7.35 21.75
N HIS A 248 9.96 7.01 21.96
CA HIS A 248 11.04 7.45 21.07
C HIS A 248 10.81 7.00 19.62
N SER A 249 10.45 5.73 19.40
CA SER A 249 10.16 5.18 18.09
C SER A 249 9.01 5.92 17.39
N VAL A 250 7.88 6.12 18.08
CA VAL A 250 6.74 6.87 17.53
C VAL A 250 7.14 8.30 17.18
N SER A 251 7.93 8.95 18.04
CA SER A 251 8.44 10.29 17.82
C SER A 251 9.36 10.38 16.60
N GLU A 252 10.23 9.38 16.41
CA GLU A 252 11.13 9.29 15.26
C GLU A 252 10.38 9.02 13.95
N PHE A 253 9.47 8.04 13.92
CA PHE A 253 8.71 7.74 12.71
C PHE A 253 7.73 8.85 12.32
N TYR A 254 7.18 9.59 13.28
CA TYR A 254 6.43 10.81 13.00
C TYR A 254 7.30 11.82 12.25
N GLN A 255 8.48 12.16 12.80
CA GLN A 255 9.41 13.11 12.17
C GLN A 255 9.86 12.61 10.79
N TYR A 256 10.27 11.34 10.70
CA TYR A 256 10.73 10.70 9.47
C TYR A 256 9.67 10.75 8.37
N ALA A 257 8.41 10.43 8.70
CA ALA A 257 7.31 10.54 7.76
C ALA A 257 7.09 11.98 7.27
N LYS A 258 7.17 12.97 8.16
CA LYS A 258 7.06 14.39 7.76
C LYS A 258 8.19 14.83 6.85
N ILE A 259 9.43 14.44 7.17
CA ILE A 259 10.63 14.78 6.39
C ILE A 259 10.51 14.29 4.95
N HIS A 260 10.05 13.04 4.76
CA HIS A 260 10.00 12.41 3.44
C HIS A 260 8.65 12.54 2.72
N GLY A 261 7.65 13.11 3.41
CA GLY A 261 6.30 13.32 2.87
C GLY A 261 5.43 12.06 2.85
N TYR A 262 5.64 11.14 3.79
CA TYR A 262 4.79 9.97 3.99
C TYR A 262 3.62 10.29 4.94
N ASP A 263 2.57 9.49 4.88
CA ASP A 263 1.55 9.46 5.92
C ASP A 263 2.06 8.65 7.11
N PHE A 264 1.70 9.08 8.32
CA PHE A 264 2.00 8.35 9.56
C PHE A 264 0.74 8.22 10.39
N THR A 265 0.45 6.99 10.82
CA THR A 265 -0.64 6.67 11.73
C THR A 265 -0.09 5.88 12.91
N PHE A 266 -0.39 6.31 14.12
CA PHE A 266 -0.10 5.56 15.33
C PHE A 266 -1.41 5.25 16.04
N GLU A 267 -1.60 3.97 16.36
CA GLU A 267 -2.76 3.47 17.07
C GLU A 267 -2.35 3.05 18.49
N ASN A 268 -3.16 3.39 19.49
CA ASN A 268 -2.90 3.04 20.90
C ASN A 268 -4.02 2.22 21.54
N LEU A 269 -5.09 1.94 20.80
CA LEU A 269 -6.27 1.23 21.28
C LEU A 269 -6.25 -0.22 20.81
N ASN A 270 -6.25 -1.16 21.76
CA ASN A 270 -6.51 -2.57 21.44
C ASN A 270 -8.03 -2.80 21.31
N TYR A 271 -8.54 -2.68 20.08
CA TYR A 271 -9.96 -2.90 19.77
C TYR A 271 -10.32 -4.37 19.50
N VAL A 272 -9.35 -5.30 19.53
CA VAL A 272 -9.57 -6.75 19.34
C VAL A 272 -8.99 -7.55 20.51
N ALA A 273 -9.39 -7.20 21.72
CA ALA A 273 -8.85 -7.76 22.96
C ALA A 273 -9.06 -9.28 23.14
N GLY A 274 -9.91 -9.91 22.32
CA GLY A 274 -10.11 -11.37 22.32
C GLY A 274 -8.98 -12.19 21.66
N ARG A 275 -7.95 -11.54 21.13
CA ARG A 275 -6.75 -12.18 20.55
C ARG A 275 -5.48 -11.70 21.24
N GLN A 276 -4.39 -12.44 21.03
CA GLN A 276 -3.06 -11.96 21.39
C GLN A 276 -2.79 -10.62 20.70
N ILE A 277 -2.17 -9.70 21.45
CA ILE A 277 -2.04 -8.29 21.05
C ILE A 277 -1.30 -8.09 19.73
N TYR A 278 -0.40 -9.00 19.38
CA TYR A 278 0.38 -8.95 18.15
C TYR A 278 -0.50 -8.94 16.87
N PHE A 279 -1.71 -9.51 16.93
CA PHE A 279 -2.64 -9.50 15.78
C PHE A 279 -3.15 -8.11 15.41
N VAL A 280 -3.09 -7.12 16.31
CA VAL A 280 -3.48 -5.73 16.00
C VAL A 280 -2.70 -5.19 14.79
N LYS A 281 -1.48 -5.68 14.58
CA LYS A 281 -0.68 -5.49 13.36
C LYS A 281 -1.44 -5.81 12.08
N ILE A 282 -1.94 -7.04 11.99
CA ILE A 282 -2.61 -7.55 10.79
C ILE A 282 -3.94 -6.83 10.57
N TYR A 283 -4.70 -6.53 11.63
CA TYR A 283 -5.94 -5.76 11.51
C TYR A 283 -5.71 -4.34 10.99
N ASN A 284 -4.67 -3.65 11.49
CA ASN A 284 -4.31 -2.32 11.03
C ASN A 284 -3.79 -2.31 9.59
N LEU A 285 -3.01 -3.32 9.21
CA LEU A 285 -2.61 -3.53 7.82
C LEU A 285 -3.83 -3.71 6.92
N ILE A 286 -4.79 -4.57 7.28
CA ILE A 286 -6.04 -4.76 6.52
C ILE A 286 -6.78 -3.44 6.36
N TYR A 287 -6.96 -2.70 7.46
CA TYR A 287 -7.63 -1.40 7.43
C TYR A 287 -6.94 -0.42 6.44
N LYS A 288 -5.61 -0.30 6.50
CA LYS A 288 -4.84 0.59 5.63
C LYS A 288 -4.83 0.13 4.17
N ILE A 289 -4.75 -1.17 3.91
CA ILE A 289 -4.87 -1.72 2.56
C ILE A 289 -6.26 -1.41 1.99
N MET A 290 -7.33 -1.63 2.75
CA MET A 290 -8.70 -1.29 2.34
C MET A 290 -8.89 0.21 2.10
N GLU A 291 -8.36 1.07 2.98
CA GLU A 291 -8.36 2.53 2.81
C GLU A 291 -7.66 2.94 1.51
N GLY A 292 -6.48 2.37 1.26
CA GLY A 292 -5.70 2.60 0.05
C GLY A 292 -6.44 2.15 -1.22
N LEU A 293 -7.02 0.95 -1.21
CA LEU A 293 -7.80 0.41 -2.33
C LEU A 293 -9.04 1.26 -2.65
N LYS A 294 -9.78 1.69 -1.61
CA LYS A 294 -11.04 2.41 -1.77
C LYS A 294 -10.84 3.85 -2.25
N TYR A 295 -9.81 4.53 -1.77
CA TYR A 295 -9.62 5.96 -1.98
C TYR A 295 -8.38 6.31 -2.80
N ASN A 296 -7.62 5.32 -3.28
CA ASN A 296 -6.34 5.51 -3.98
C ASN A 296 -5.36 6.41 -3.18
N LYS A 297 -5.38 6.23 -1.85
CA LYS A 297 -4.73 7.13 -0.89
C LYS A 297 -3.22 6.87 -0.81
N TYR A 298 -2.84 5.59 -0.83
CA TYR A 298 -1.46 5.13 -0.76
C TYR A 298 -1.24 3.99 -1.75
N ASN A 299 0.00 3.84 -2.21
CA ASN A 299 0.47 2.73 -3.04
C ASN A 299 1.13 1.64 -2.19
N TRP A 300 1.73 2.02 -1.06
CA TRP A 300 2.42 1.14 -0.13
C TRP A 300 2.07 1.46 1.32
N VAL A 301 1.97 0.44 2.14
CA VAL A 301 1.79 0.51 3.59
C VAL A 301 3.00 -0.13 4.25
N VAL A 302 3.57 0.54 5.24
CA VAL A 302 4.74 0.08 5.99
C VAL A 302 4.34 -0.05 7.45
N TRP A 303 4.28 -1.27 7.94
CA TRP A 303 4.18 -1.51 9.38
C TRP A 303 5.54 -1.38 10.03
N VAL A 304 5.60 -0.74 11.20
CA VAL A 304 6.77 -0.71 12.09
C VAL A 304 6.37 -0.99 13.53
N ASP A 305 6.99 -1.99 14.15
CA ASP A 305 6.89 -2.22 15.60
C ASP A 305 7.44 -1.02 16.36
N SER A 306 6.91 -0.77 17.55
CA SER A 306 7.25 0.41 18.35
C SER A 306 8.63 0.32 19.02
N ASP A 307 9.34 -0.79 18.92
CA ASP A 307 10.71 -0.96 19.43
C ASP A 307 11.76 -0.87 18.30
N ILE A 308 11.43 -0.12 17.24
CA ILE A 308 12.30 0.14 16.10
C ILE A 308 12.82 1.58 16.12
N LEU A 309 14.13 1.73 15.91
CA LEU A 309 14.82 3.02 15.83
C LEU A 309 15.24 3.35 14.41
N VAL A 310 15.22 4.63 14.06
CA VAL A 310 15.71 5.13 12.77
C VAL A 310 17.21 5.40 12.89
N LEU A 311 18.05 4.52 12.36
CA LEU A 311 19.51 4.72 12.44
C LEU A 311 19.97 5.79 11.45
N ASN A 312 19.54 5.69 10.19
CA ASN A 312 19.89 6.63 9.13
C ASN A 312 18.60 7.27 8.55
N PRO A 313 18.24 8.49 8.97
CA PRO A 313 17.01 9.14 8.50
C PRO A 313 17.11 9.65 7.06
N ASN A 314 18.27 9.56 6.40
CA ASN A 314 18.43 9.96 5.00
C ASN A 314 17.87 8.91 4.03
N ILE A 315 17.89 7.63 4.41
CA ILE A 315 17.40 6.55 3.57
C ILE A 315 15.88 6.66 3.43
N LYS A 316 15.42 6.70 2.19
CA LYS A 316 14.01 6.70 1.78
C LYS A 316 13.50 5.27 1.63
N ILE A 317 12.21 5.06 1.90
CA ILE A 317 11.59 3.73 1.80
C ILE A 317 11.54 3.27 0.33
N GLU A 318 11.45 4.21 -0.62
CA GLU A 318 11.47 3.95 -2.06
C GLU A 318 12.72 3.17 -2.49
N THR A 319 13.84 3.28 -1.76
CA THR A 319 15.08 2.54 -2.08
C THR A 319 14.90 1.03 -2.01
N LEU A 320 13.98 0.56 -1.14
CA LEU A 320 13.67 -0.84 -0.90
C LEU A 320 12.60 -1.39 -1.85
N LEU A 321 11.88 -0.55 -2.60
CA LEU A 321 10.73 -1.02 -3.38
C LEU A 321 11.16 -1.89 -4.58
N PRO A 322 10.30 -2.81 -5.07
CA PRO A 322 10.66 -3.70 -6.16
C PRO A 322 11.06 -2.95 -7.43
N SER A 323 11.91 -3.55 -8.25
CA SER A 323 12.22 -3.02 -9.58
C SER A 323 11.11 -3.35 -10.58
N GLU A 324 11.19 -2.77 -11.77
CA GLU A 324 10.30 -3.05 -12.90
C GLU A 324 10.29 -4.52 -13.35
N LYS A 325 11.34 -5.29 -13.04
CA LYS A 325 11.39 -6.73 -13.33
C LYS A 325 10.57 -7.55 -12.31
N MET A 326 10.14 -6.93 -11.22
CA MET A 326 9.51 -7.57 -10.06
C MET A 326 8.08 -7.06 -9.81
N LYS A 327 7.31 -6.81 -10.87
CA LYS A 327 5.96 -6.21 -10.79
C LYS A 327 4.96 -6.96 -9.92
N LYS A 328 5.16 -8.28 -9.76
CA LYS A 328 4.31 -9.13 -8.92
C LYS A 328 4.63 -9.05 -7.44
N VAL A 329 5.81 -8.53 -7.07
CA VAL A 329 6.21 -8.42 -5.68
C VAL A 329 5.38 -7.34 -5.00
N ASN A 330 4.66 -7.78 -3.97
CA ASN A 330 3.73 -7.02 -3.17
C ASN A 330 4.15 -6.98 -1.70
N LEU A 331 5.09 -7.83 -1.28
CA LEU A 331 5.55 -7.94 0.09
C LEU A 331 7.08 -7.97 0.17
N ILE A 332 7.65 -7.09 1.00
CA ILE A 332 9.07 -7.10 1.35
C ILE A 332 9.15 -7.25 2.87
N VAL A 333 9.85 -8.30 3.30
CA VAL A 333 10.01 -8.67 4.71
C VAL A 333 11.43 -9.14 4.96
N ALA A 334 11.92 -8.94 6.17
CA ALA A 334 13.27 -9.36 6.53
C ALA A 334 13.32 -10.83 6.94
N TYR A 335 14.43 -11.48 6.64
CA TYR A 335 14.72 -12.83 7.12
C TYR A 335 14.94 -12.86 8.64
N ASP A 336 14.33 -13.82 9.33
CA ASP A 336 14.53 -14.01 10.77
C ASP A 336 15.50 -15.16 11.06
N TYR A 337 16.69 -14.80 11.56
CA TYR A 337 17.72 -15.74 11.95
C TYR A 337 18.00 -15.70 13.45
N TRP A 338 17.65 -16.78 14.14
CA TRP A 338 17.82 -16.92 15.60
C TRP A 338 19.15 -17.54 16.01
N GLY A 339 20.15 -17.62 15.12
CA GLY A 339 21.46 -18.20 15.46
C GLY A 339 21.49 -19.74 15.53
N ARG A 340 20.36 -20.41 15.29
CA ARG A 340 20.19 -21.87 15.40
C ARG A 340 19.44 -22.42 14.21
N LYS A 341 20.04 -23.37 13.46
CA LYS A 341 19.46 -23.93 12.22
C LYS A 341 18.15 -24.70 12.43
N ASP A 342 17.89 -25.13 13.65
CA ASP A 342 16.70 -25.84 14.14
C ASP A 342 15.54 -24.89 14.55
N ILE A 343 15.82 -23.61 14.83
CA ILE A 343 14.83 -22.59 15.24
C ILE A 343 14.94 -21.35 14.34
N CYS A 344 15.54 -21.51 13.16
CA CYS A 344 15.74 -20.42 12.21
C CYS A 344 14.65 -20.39 11.14
N CYS A 345 14.77 -19.34 10.34
CA CYS A 345 14.53 -19.38 8.91
C CYS A 345 13.10 -19.02 8.51
N GLY A 346 12.40 -18.22 9.31
CA GLY A 346 11.15 -17.57 8.90
C GLY A 346 11.36 -16.11 8.51
N ILE A 347 10.29 -15.33 8.56
CA ILE A 347 10.32 -13.87 8.42
C ILE A 347 10.26 -13.19 9.79
N ASN A 348 10.78 -11.98 9.88
CA ASN A 348 10.52 -11.10 11.03
C ASN A 348 9.45 -10.07 10.64
N ALA A 349 8.33 -10.08 11.35
CA ALA A 349 7.16 -9.24 11.09
C ALA A 349 7.23 -7.86 11.75
N GLY A 350 8.37 -7.47 12.33
CA GLY A 350 8.54 -6.16 12.97
C GLY A 350 8.54 -4.99 12.00
N VAL A 351 8.99 -5.22 10.76
CA VAL A 351 8.80 -4.30 9.63
C VAL A 351 8.20 -5.07 8.47
N ILE A 352 7.06 -4.60 7.97
CA ILE A 352 6.38 -5.18 6.82
C ILE A 352 6.15 -4.07 5.80
N ILE A 353 6.72 -4.18 4.62
CA ILE A 353 6.47 -3.25 3.51
C ILE A 353 5.56 -3.95 2.51
N MET A 354 4.33 -3.44 2.36
CA MET A 354 3.27 -4.12 1.63
C MET A 354 2.59 -3.20 0.61
N ARG A 355 2.49 -3.66 -0.64
CA ARG A 355 1.80 -2.95 -1.71
C ARG A 355 0.30 -2.96 -1.43
N VAL A 356 -0.36 -1.85 -1.69
CA VAL A 356 -1.83 -1.74 -1.67
C VAL A 356 -2.39 -2.43 -2.92
N CYS A 357 -2.76 -3.71 -2.78
CA CYS A 357 -3.37 -4.49 -3.86
C CYS A 357 -4.27 -5.59 -3.30
N GLN A 358 -5.06 -6.22 -4.19
CA GLN A 358 -5.96 -7.32 -3.84
C GLN A 358 -5.20 -8.50 -3.20
N TRP A 359 -4.05 -8.87 -3.76
CA TRP A 359 -3.24 -9.97 -3.23
C TRP A 359 -2.87 -9.76 -1.76
N SER A 360 -2.42 -8.54 -1.41
CA SER A 360 -2.07 -8.18 -0.03
C SER A 360 -3.26 -8.30 0.91
N LEU A 361 -4.45 -7.87 0.49
CA LEU A 361 -5.66 -8.01 1.29
C LEU A 361 -6.02 -9.48 1.52
N ASP A 362 -6.04 -10.28 0.46
CA ASP A 362 -6.38 -11.70 0.55
C ASP A 362 -5.38 -12.46 1.44
N MET A 363 -4.09 -12.16 1.31
CA MET A 363 -3.03 -12.73 2.13
C MET A 363 -3.23 -12.41 3.61
N LEU A 364 -3.46 -11.14 3.98
CA LEU A 364 -3.70 -10.74 5.38
C LEU A 364 -4.97 -11.40 5.96
N MET A 365 -6.02 -11.58 5.15
CA MET A 365 -7.24 -12.28 5.56
C MET A 365 -6.96 -13.76 5.87
N ARG A 366 -6.15 -14.44 5.04
CA ARG A 366 -5.69 -15.81 5.32
C ARG A 366 -4.85 -15.86 6.59
N THR A 367 -3.90 -14.93 6.76
CA THR A 367 -3.08 -14.84 7.98
C THR A 367 -3.92 -14.74 9.26
N ILE A 368 -4.95 -13.89 9.29
CA ILE A 368 -5.83 -13.78 10.47
C ILE A 368 -6.63 -15.05 10.75
N THR A 369 -6.97 -15.81 9.72
CA THR A 369 -7.78 -17.03 9.86
C THR A 369 -6.94 -18.30 10.01
N TYR A 370 -5.63 -18.23 9.82
CA TYR A 370 -4.71 -19.37 9.79
C TYR A 370 -4.88 -20.32 10.98
N ALA A 371 -4.94 -19.78 12.20
CA ALA A 371 -5.08 -20.60 13.42
C ALA A 371 -6.41 -21.39 13.48
N TYR A 372 -7.48 -20.94 12.81
CA TYR A 372 -8.74 -21.71 12.75
C TYR A 372 -8.66 -22.92 11.82
N PHE A 373 -7.76 -22.87 10.84
CA PHE A 373 -7.54 -23.97 9.90
C PHE A 373 -6.39 -24.89 10.31
N ASN A 374 -5.58 -24.47 11.29
CA ASN A 374 -4.48 -25.24 11.86
C ASN A 374 -4.59 -25.29 13.39
N PRO A 375 -5.66 -25.88 13.96
CA PRO A 375 -5.94 -25.81 15.40
C PRO A 375 -4.95 -26.59 16.27
N GLU A 376 -4.21 -27.52 15.69
CA GLU A 376 -3.24 -28.37 16.38
C GLU A 376 -1.81 -27.78 16.37
N GLU A 377 -1.58 -26.65 15.67
CA GLU A 377 -0.25 -26.01 15.60
C GLU A 377 -0.04 -25.03 16.77
N GLU A 378 1.08 -25.16 17.48
CA GLU A 378 1.42 -24.28 18.62
C GLU A 378 2.17 -23.01 18.17
N LEU A 379 1.42 -21.99 17.76
CA LEU A 379 2.02 -20.78 17.18
C LEU A 379 2.55 -19.81 18.26
N ARG A 380 3.86 -19.84 18.55
CA ARG A 380 4.52 -18.96 19.55
C ARG A 380 4.39 -17.46 19.26
N LEU A 381 4.54 -17.07 18.00
CA LEU A 381 4.34 -15.70 17.49
C LEU A 381 3.27 -15.77 16.40
N PRO A 382 1.99 -15.83 16.80
CA PRO A 382 0.95 -16.42 15.97
C PRO A 382 0.68 -15.67 14.67
N GLU A 383 0.81 -14.35 14.66
CA GLU A 383 0.66 -13.54 13.45
C GLU A 383 1.86 -13.65 12.51
N GLN A 384 3.08 -13.72 13.06
CA GLN A 384 4.31 -13.85 12.26
C GLN A 384 4.41 -15.24 11.63
N ILE A 385 4.16 -16.29 12.43
CA ILE A 385 4.19 -17.67 11.97
C ILE A 385 3.06 -17.91 10.96
N ALA A 386 1.84 -17.42 11.22
CA ALA A 386 0.75 -17.52 10.26
C ALA A 386 1.07 -16.84 8.92
N LEU A 387 1.70 -15.65 8.96
CA LEU A 387 2.12 -14.92 7.76
C LEU A 387 3.18 -15.70 6.98
N ASN A 388 4.18 -16.23 7.69
CA ASN A 388 5.25 -17.05 7.12
C ASN A 388 4.73 -18.34 6.48
N ASN A 389 3.89 -19.09 7.20
CA ASN A 389 3.43 -20.40 6.77
C ASN A 389 2.44 -20.29 5.61
N ASP A 390 1.55 -19.30 5.61
CA ASP A 390 0.64 -19.06 4.47
C ASP A 390 1.41 -18.82 3.17
N LEU A 391 2.46 -17.99 3.19
CA LEU A 391 3.32 -17.72 2.02
C LEU A 391 3.91 -19.00 1.41
N ILE A 392 4.38 -19.91 2.26
CA ILE A 392 5.04 -21.15 1.85
C ILE A 392 4.00 -22.15 1.35
N GLN A 393 2.92 -22.37 2.11
CA GLN A 393 1.89 -23.34 1.77
C GLN A 393 1.14 -22.97 0.48
N LYS A 394 1.00 -21.68 0.17
CA LYS A 394 0.39 -21.20 -1.08
C LYS A 394 1.35 -21.13 -2.26
N ASN A 395 2.65 -21.33 -2.05
CA ASN A 395 3.69 -21.25 -3.08
C ASN A 395 3.69 -19.91 -3.84
N GLU A 396 3.49 -18.80 -3.11
CA GLU A 396 3.35 -17.44 -3.69
C GLU A 396 4.70 -16.72 -3.86
N THR A 397 5.76 -17.46 -4.25
CA THR A 397 7.16 -16.96 -4.30
C THR A 397 7.39 -15.78 -5.25
N GLU A 398 6.48 -15.55 -6.20
CA GLU A 398 6.50 -14.39 -7.11
C GLU A 398 5.95 -13.10 -6.48
N HIS A 399 5.25 -13.21 -5.34
CA HIS A 399 4.58 -12.08 -4.68
C HIS A 399 5.36 -11.48 -3.51
N TYR A 400 6.44 -12.12 -3.07
CA TYR A 400 7.26 -11.60 -1.99
C TYR A 400 8.75 -11.72 -2.26
N VAL A 401 9.51 -10.93 -1.52
CA VAL A 401 10.96 -11.04 -1.42
C VAL A 401 11.36 -10.97 0.05
N VAL A 402 12.23 -11.89 0.45
CA VAL A 402 12.82 -11.93 1.79
C VAL A 402 14.20 -11.32 1.68
N VAL A 403 14.48 -10.30 2.50
CA VAL A 403 15.67 -9.47 2.37
C VAL A 403 16.60 -9.59 3.58
N PRO A 404 17.87 -9.15 3.48
CA PRO A 404 18.78 -9.14 4.61
C PRO A 404 18.19 -8.36 5.80
N PRO A 405 18.21 -8.93 7.03
CA PRO A 405 17.70 -8.23 8.21
C PRO A 405 18.47 -6.95 8.53
N GLU A 406 19.74 -6.85 8.13
CA GLU A 406 20.59 -5.67 8.32
C GLU A 406 20.02 -4.41 7.69
N TRP A 407 19.14 -4.54 6.70
CA TRP A 407 18.52 -3.40 6.04
C TRP A 407 17.55 -2.67 6.97
N PHE A 408 16.65 -3.38 7.63
CA PHE A 408 15.60 -2.71 8.42
C PHE A 408 15.03 -3.51 9.59
N ASN A 409 15.59 -4.68 9.91
CA ASN A 409 15.02 -5.58 10.91
C ASN A 409 16.08 -6.44 11.61
N THR A 410 17.20 -5.83 11.98
CA THR A 410 18.36 -6.52 12.57
C THR A 410 18.41 -6.38 14.08
N ARG A 411 18.86 -7.46 14.76
CA ARG A 411 19.20 -7.49 16.20
C ARG A 411 20.54 -6.83 16.52
N LYS A 412 21.38 -6.63 15.50
CA LYS A 412 22.71 -6.05 15.64
C LYS A 412 22.72 -4.65 15.06
N ILE A 413 23.19 -3.69 15.83
CA ILE A 413 23.44 -2.34 15.34
C ILE A 413 24.55 -2.41 14.30
N VAL A 414 24.22 -2.00 13.07
CA VAL A 414 25.18 -1.82 11.97
C VAL A 414 25.21 -0.34 11.67
N LYS A 415 26.37 0.31 11.86
CA LYS A 415 26.50 1.74 11.56
C LYS A 415 26.17 2.02 10.10
N GLY A 416 25.38 3.05 9.84
CA GLY A 416 24.95 3.44 8.51
C GLY A 416 23.76 2.66 7.95
N SER A 417 23.30 1.58 8.61
CA SER A 417 22.08 0.88 8.18
C SER A 417 20.83 1.72 8.42
N PHE A 418 19.69 1.31 7.85
CA PHE A 418 18.50 2.14 7.85
C PHE A 418 17.72 2.07 9.18
N LEU A 419 17.23 0.88 9.57
CA LEU A 419 16.49 0.70 10.84
C LEU A 419 17.14 -0.34 11.76
N TYR A 420 16.91 -0.18 13.05
CA TYR A 420 17.35 -1.11 14.09
C TYR A 420 16.18 -1.58 14.95
N HIS A 421 16.06 -2.89 15.14
CA HIS A 421 14.94 -3.48 15.87
C HIS A 421 15.41 -4.02 17.23
N ILE A 422 15.00 -3.36 18.31
CA ILE A 422 15.31 -3.75 19.70
C ILE A 422 14.32 -4.81 20.17
N MET A 423 14.36 -5.96 19.50
CA MET A 423 13.38 -7.02 19.69
C MET A 423 13.57 -7.80 20.99
N GLY A 424 12.45 -8.08 21.66
CA GLY A 424 12.41 -8.85 22.90
C GLY A 424 13.07 -8.16 24.10
N GLY A 425 13.13 -8.85 25.23
CA GLY A 425 13.71 -8.33 26.47
C GLY A 425 12.82 -7.32 27.21
N PRO A 426 13.14 -7.04 28.49
CA PRO A 426 12.40 -6.10 29.32
C PRO A 426 12.67 -4.64 28.91
N SER A 427 11.71 -3.75 29.15
CA SER A 427 11.78 -2.33 28.78
C SER A 427 13.05 -1.63 29.31
N ASP A 428 13.49 -1.95 30.53
CA ASP A 428 14.69 -1.35 31.13
C ASP A 428 15.98 -1.69 30.36
N GLU A 429 16.05 -2.88 29.78
CA GLU A 429 17.19 -3.28 28.96
C GLU A 429 17.16 -2.56 27.60
N LYS A 430 15.98 -2.46 26.99
CA LYS A 430 15.81 -1.70 25.76
C LYS A 430 16.20 -0.23 25.94
N LEU A 431 15.84 0.36 27.09
CA LEU A 431 16.21 1.75 27.42
C LEU A 431 17.72 1.95 27.56
N LYS A 432 18.44 0.97 28.16
CA LYS A 432 19.91 1.00 28.20
C LYS A 432 20.52 0.97 26.80
N ILE A 433 19.96 0.16 25.89
CA ILE A 433 20.41 0.08 24.49
C ILE A 433 20.23 1.44 23.81
N TRP A 434 19.10 2.11 24.03
CA TRP A 434 18.84 3.46 23.52
C TRP A 434 19.82 4.50 24.04
N HIS A 435 20.05 4.59 25.35
CA HIS A 435 21.01 5.55 25.89
C HIS A 435 22.42 5.32 25.37
N LYS A 436 22.83 4.05 25.21
CA LYS A 436 24.10 3.70 24.56
C LYS A 436 24.13 4.20 23.12
N PHE A 437 23.08 3.94 22.35
CA PHE A 437 22.96 4.39 20.97
C PHE A 437 22.99 5.93 20.85
N LEU A 438 22.30 6.66 21.72
CA LEU A 438 22.36 8.13 21.78
C LEU A 438 23.79 8.63 22.04
N ASN A 439 24.49 8.04 23.00
CA ASN A 439 25.88 8.40 23.29
C ASN A 439 26.81 8.10 22.11
N ASP A 440 26.64 6.96 21.46
CA ASP A 440 27.49 6.56 20.33
C ASP A 440 27.21 7.40 19.06
N THR A 441 25.97 7.89 18.88
CA THR A 441 25.60 8.77 17.75
C THR A 441 26.03 10.21 17.96
N ASN A 442 25.88 10.75 19.16
CA ASN A 442 26.33 12.12 19.47
C ASN A 442 27.86 12.29 19.37
N ASN A 443 28.62 11.21 19.60
CA ASN A 443 30.09 11.24 19.62
C ASN A 443 30.73 10.55 18.40
N GLY A 444 29.94 9.96 17.50
CA GLY A 444 30.44 9.09 16.43
C GLY A 444 30.12 9.61 15.04
N GLN A 445 31.05 9.44 14.11
CA GLN A 445 30.82 9.60 12.66
C GLN A 445 30.35 8.28 12.04
N GLY A 446 29.75 8.33 10.85
CA GLY A 446 29.40 7.13 10.07
C GLY A 446 27.98 6.60 10.24
N TRP A 447 27.14 7.26 11.03
CA TRP A 447 25.77 6.77 11.29
C TRP A 447 24.79 7.02 10.15
N ASN A 448 25.09 7.98 9.28
CA ASN A 448 24.24 8.42 8.19
C ASN A 448 24.98 8.55 6.85
N ASP A 449 26.11 7.83 6.69
CA ASP A 449 26.96 7.93 5.50
C ASP A 449 26.29 7.31 4.27
N LEU A 450 25.68 6.12 4.44
CA LEU A 450 25.01 5.37 3.37
C LEU A 450 23.97 6.25 2.68
N THR A 451 24.16 6.47 1.39
CA THR A 451 23.28 7.28 0.54
C THR A 451 22.10 6.45 0.00
N ASN A 452 21.06 7.14 -0.47
CA ASN A 452 19.95 6.48 -1.17
C ASN A 452 20.42 5.77 -2.45
N GLU A 453 21.38 6.34 -3.19
CA GLU A 453 21.91 5.77 -4.43
C GLU A 453 22.68 4.47 -4.17
N GLU A 454 23.61 4.49 -3.23
CA GLU A 454 24.39 3.29 -2.85
C GLU A 454 23.48 2.19 -2.33
N PHE A 455 22.52 2.54 -1.47
CA PHE A 455 21.61 1.54 -0.93
C PHE A 455 20.66 0.99 -1.98
N ARG A 456 20.13 1.85 -2.86
CA ARG A 456 19.30 1.40 -3.99
C ARG A 456 20.05 0.43 -4.88
N LYS A 457 21.33 0.71 -5.18
CA LYS A 457 22.18 -0.21 -5.94
C LYS A 457 22.30 -1.56 -5.24
N GLN A 458 22.61 -1.58 -3.94
CA GLN A 458 22.69 -2.84 -3.16
C GLN A 458 21.37 -3.63 -3.20
N VAL A 459 20.23 -2.94 -3.09
CA VAL A 459 18.89 -3.56 -3.17
C VAL A 459 18.65 -4.17 -4.55
N LEU A 460 18.95 -3.43 -5.62
CA LEU A 460 18.77 -3.89 -6.99
C LEU A 460 19.68 -5.08 -7.31
N ASP A 461 20.96 -5.02 -6.94
CA ASP A 461 21.92 -6.11 -7.12
C ASP A 461 21.43 -7.39 -6.43
N TYR A 462 20.87 -7.27 -5.22
CA TYR A 462 20.27 -8.41 -4.50
C TYR A 462 19.01 -8.94 -5.20
N TYR A 463 18.15 -8.06 -5.69
CA TYR A 463 16.91 -8.41 -6.39
C TYR A 463 17.14 -9.10 -7.73
N GLU A 464 18.28 -8.85 -8.37
CA GLU A 464 18.68 -9.54 -9.59
C GLU A 464 19.25 -10.95 -9.34
N LEU A 465 19.55 -11.31 -8.10
CA LEU A 465 20.00 -12.66 -7.77
C LEU A 465 18.90 -13.69 -8.11
N PRO A 466 19.29 -14.87 -8.65
CA PRO A 466 18.38 -16.00 -8.74
C PRO A 466 17.73 -16.31 -7.39
N LYS A 467 16.46 -16.74 -7.39
CA LYS A 467 15.67 -16.93 -6.17
C LYS A 467 16.37 -17.84 -5.17
N GLU A 468 17.02 -18.91 -5.63
CA GLU A 468 17.79 -19.85 -4.81
C GLU A 468 19.00 -19.24 -4.09
N LYS A 469 19.48 -18.06 -4.54
CA LYS A 469 20.54 -17.28 -3.88
C LYS A 469 19.99 -16.17 -2.97
N GLN A 470 18.69 -15.90 -3.03
CA GLN A 470 18.00 -15.01 -2.07
C GLN A 470 17.68 -15.78 -0.78
N TYR A 471 17.32 -15.06 0.28
CA TYR A 471 16.95 -15.67 1.56
C TYR A 471 15.70 -16.52 1.37
N GLN A 472 15.78 -17.77 1.83
CA GLN A 472 14.68 -18.74 1.75
C GLN A 472 14.07 -18.94 3.12
N ILE A 473 12.74 -18.93 3.18
CA ILE A 473 11.98 -19.16 4.41
C ILE A 473 11.49 -20.60 4.49
N ARG A 474 11.21 -21.06 5.71
CA ARG A 474 10.75 -22.42 6.04
C ARG A 474 9.51 -22.35 6.90
N LEU A 475 8.69 -23.40 6.87
CA LEU A 475 7.58 -23.53 7.79
C LEU A 475 8.11 -23.46 9.22
N GLN A 476 7.40 -22.70 10.05
CA GLN A 476 7.69 -22.56 11.47
C GLN A 476 6.60 -23.29 12.24
N GLU A 477 7.02 -24.08 13.23
CA GLU A 477 6.14 -24.77 14.18
C GLU A 477 5.90 -23.91 15.41
#